data_AF-A0A968JJ58-F1
#
_entry.id   AF-A0A968JJ58-F1
#
_cell.length_a   1.000
_cell.length_b   1.000
_cell.length_c   1.000
_cell.angle_alpha   90.00
_cell.angle_beta   90.00
_cell.angle_gamma   90.00
#
_symmetry.space_group_name_H-M   'P 1'
#
loop_
_entity.id
_entity.type
_entity.pdbx_description
1 polymer ?
#
loop_
_entity_poly.entity_id
_entity_poly.type
_entity_poly.pdbx_seq_one_letter_code
_entity_poly.pdbx_strand_id
1 'polypeptide(L)'
;MLNDDLVLVRPHADGWQASATPFWNPTQVVSAGPQTAPPALLLRLVQAPAVALHPLPPSQALAELLTVVPVVTLDRRLSQRIADIGTRLLAAVPCYRLHFLPDDSYWQAIDAYENGA
;
A
#
# COMPACT_ATOMS: atom_id res chain seq x y z
N MET A 1 -13.70 -2.54 1.57
CA MET A 1 -12.53 -2.08 2.35
C MET A 1 -11.99 -3.27 3.13
N LEU A 2 -10.68 -3.53 3.07
CA LEU A 2 -10.06 -4.67 3.78
C LEU A 2 -9.78 -4.34 5.24
N ASN A 3 -9.09 -3.23 5.51
CA ASN A 3 -8.74 -2.70 6.84
C ASN A 3 -8.27 -1.24 6.65
N ASP A 4 -8.27 -0.40 7.69
CA ASP A 4 -7.75 0.99 7.70
C ASP A 4 -6.37 1.15 8.34
N ASP A 5 -6.03 0.33 9.33
CA ASP A 5 -4.82 0.45 10.13
C ASP A 5 -3.75 -0.56 9.68
N LEU A 6 -4.03 -1.86 9.83
CA LEU A 6 -3.08 -2.91 9.49
C LEU A 6 -3.60 -3.89 8.44
N VAL A 7 -2.85 -4.02 7.36
CA VAL A 7 -3.09 -4.99 6.30
C VAL A 7 -1.91 -5.95 6.22
N LEU A 8 -2.19 -7.24 6.07
CA LEU A 8 -1.17 -8.24 5.77
C LEU A 8 -0.98 -8.33 4.26
N VAL A 9 0.25 -8.17 3.77
CA VAL A 9 0.61 -8.39 2.37
C VAL A 9 1.60 -9.54 2.27
N ARG A 10 1.30 -10.54 1.43
CA ARG A 10 2.14 -11.74 1.28
C ARG A 10 2.16 -12.27 -0.16
N PRO A 11 3.20 -13.03 -0.55
CA PRO A 11 3.19 -13.77 -1.80
C PRO A 11 2.04 -14.80 -1.84
N HIS A 12 1.46 -14.98 -3.02
CA HIS A 12 0.41 -15.93 -3.36
C HIS A 12 0.74 -16.62 -4.70
N ALA A 13 0.04 -17.71 -5.04
CA ALA A 13 0.28 -18.45 -6.29
C ALA A 13 0.25 -17.56 -7.53
N ASP A 14 -0.71 -16.61 -7.58
CA ASP A 14 -0.94 -15.70 -8.71
C ASP A 14 -0.37 -14.29 -8.49
N GLY A 15 0.63 -14.14 -7.59
CA GLY A 15 1.29 -12.86 -7.34
C GLY A 15 1.26 -12.46 -5.86
N TRP A 16 0.58 -11.37 -5.54
CA TRP A 16 0.49 -10.85 -4.18
C TRP A 16 -0.95 -10.82 -3.69
N GLN A 17 -1.12 -11.01 -2.38
CA GLN A 17 -2.42 -10.94 -1.73
C GLN A 17 -2.33 -10.04 -0.50
N ALA A 18 -3.24 -9.07 -0.46
CA ALA A 18 -3.57 -8.30 0.74
C ALA A 18 -4.68 -9.02 1.51
N SER A 19 -4.61 -9.00 2.83
CA SER A 19 -5.60 -9.63 3.71
C SER A 19 -5.94 -8.70 4.86
N ALA A 20 -7.22 -8.69 5.21
CA ALA A 20 -7.70 -8.03 6.40
C ALA A 20 -7.08 -8.66 7.66
N THR A 21 -6.81 -7.87 8.68
CA THR A 21 -6.24 -8.32 9.96
C THR A 21 -7.19 -7.98 11.10
N PRO A 22 -7.15 -8.69 12.26
CA PRO A 22 -8.05 -8.44 13.38
C PRO A 22 -7.71 -7.16 14.18
N PHE A 23 -7.00 -6.20 13.57
CA PHE A 23 -6.64 -4.92 14.15
C PHE A 23 -7.51 -3.84 13.52
N TRP A 24 -8.70 -3.64 14.07
CA TRP A 24 -9.67 -2.66 13.61
C TRP A 24 -9.89 -1.61 14.71
N ASN A 25 -10.36 -0.44 14.31
CA ASN A 25 -10.88 0.50 15.29
C ASN A 25 -12.11 -0.13 16.01
N PRO A 26 -12.16 -0.17 17.36
CA PRO A 26 -13.29 -0.74 18.09
C PRO A 26 -14.65 -0.10 17.78
N THR A 27 -14.67 1.11 17.22
CA THR A 27 -15.89 1.82 16.81
C THR A 27 -16.32 1.49 15.37
N GLN A 28 -15.50 0.75 14.60
CA GLN A 28 -15.85 0.31 13.25
C GLN A 28 -16.64 -1.00 13.30
N VAL A 29 -17.66 -1.07 12.44
CA VAL A 29 -18.36 -2.32 12.15
C VAL A 29 -17.38 -3.23 11.41
N VAL A 30 -17.18 -4.47 11.90
CA VAL A 30 -16.42 -5.49 11.18
C VAL A 30 -17.01 -5.60 9.77
N SER A 31 -16.21 -5.28 8.75
CA SER A 31 -16.72 -5.23 7.39
C SER A 31 -17.15 -6.64 6.95
N ALA A 32 -18.39 -6.79 6.48
CA ALA A 32 -18.88 -8.02 5.85
C ALA A 32 -18.33 -8.23 4.42
N GLY A 33 -17.33 -7.44 4.02
CA GLY A 33 -16.72 -7.43 2.70
C GLY A 33 -15.70 -8.56 2.48
N PRO A 34 -15.01 -8.55 1.33
CA PRO A 34 -13.96 -9.52 1.04
C PRO A 34 -12.84 -9.45 2.08
N GLN A 35 -12.38 -10.60 2.57
CA GLN A 35 -11.30 -10.69 3.56
C GLN A 35 -9.91 -10.60 2.92
N THR A 36 -9.83 -10.73 1.59
CA THR A 36 -8.59 -10.72 0.82
C THR A 36 -8.80 -10.12 -0.56
N ALA A 37 -7.78 -9.45 -1.11
CA ALA A 37 -7.74 -9.02 -2.51
C ALA A 37 -6.28 -8.90 -3.00
N PRO A 38 -5.99 -9.07 -4.31
CA PRO A 38 -4.70 -8.70 -4.85
C PRO A 38 -4.52 -7.16 -4.81
N PRO A 39 -3.38 -6.64 -4.36
CA PRO A 39 -3.12 -5.19 -4.41
C PRO A 39 -2.83 -4.75 -5.85
N ALA A 40 -3.63 -3.82 -6.36
CA ALA A 40 -3.42 -3.22 -7.69
C ALA A 40 -2.37 -2.10 -7.67
N LEU A 41 -2.34 -1.32 -6.59
CA LEU A 41 -1.51 -0.13 -6.44
C LEU A 41 -1.08 0.06 -4.99
N LEU A 42 0.09 0.66 -4.80
CA LEU A 42 0.53 1.22 -3.52
C LEU A 42 0.62 2.75 -3.63
N LEU A 43 -0.17 3.47 -2.85
CA LEU A 43 -0.23 4.93 -2.90
C LEU A 43 0.31 5.53 -1.60
N ARG A 44 1.35 6.36 -1.70
CA ARG A 44 1.76 7.25 -0.62
C ARG A 44 0.99 8.55 -0.73
N LEU A 45 0.11 8.79 0.23
CA LEU A 45 -0.67 10.02 0.30
C LEU A 45 0.23 11.20 0.69
N VAL A 46 0.11 12.30 -0.06
CA VAL A 46 0.82 13.57 0.17
C VAL A 46 -0.16 14.72 -0.02
N GLN A 47 -0.38 15.51 1.02
CA GLN A 47 -1.20 16.71 0.87
C GLN A 47 -0.46 17.75 0.01
N ALA A 48 -1.13 18.26 -1.02
CA ALA A 48 -0.51 19.10 -2.04
C ALA A 48 -1.51 20.13 -2.60
N PRO A 49 -1.05 21.20 -3.28
CA PRO A 49 -1.94 22.21 -3.85
C PRO A 49 -2.65 21.76 -5.13
N ALA A 50 -2.35 20.57 -5.65
CA ALA A 50 -2.97 20.00 -6.84
C ALA A 50 -2.94 18.47 -6.78
N VAL A 51 -3.94 17.84 -7.39
CA VAL A 51 -4.00 16.38 -7.53
C VAL A 51 -3.05 15.89 -8.61
N ALA A 52 -2.23 14.89 -8.29
CA ALA A 52 -1.36 14.24 -9.26
C ALA A 52 -0.89 12.85 -8.78
N LEU A 53 -0.63 11.95 -9.72
CA LEU A 53 0.11 10.71 -9.48
C LEU A 53 1.55 10.87 -9.96
N HIS A 54 2.50 10.70 -9.04
CA HIS A 54 3.91 10.71 -9.35
C HIS A 54 4.50 9.31 -9.16
N PRO A 55 5.11 8.69 -10.20
CA PRO A 55 5.79 7.42 -10.04
C PRO A 55 6.83 7.53 -8.92
N LEU A 56 6.85 6.53 -8.03
CA LEU A 56 7.82 6.50 -6.96
C LEU A 56 9.01 5.62 -7.36
N PRO A 57 10.25 6.16 -7.41
CA PRO A 57 11.41 5.34 -7.76
C PRO A 57 11.56 4.15 -6.80
N PRO A 58 11.96 2.95 -7.26
CA PRO A 58 11.94 1.75 -6.44
C PRO A 58 12.67 1.85 -5.09
N SER A 59 13.82 2.54 -5.05
CA SER A 59 14.57 2.76 -3.80
C SER A 59 13.85 3.68 -2.82
N GLN A 60 13.17 4.72 -3.32
CA GLN A 60 12.34 5.60 -2.49
C GLN A 60 11.09 4.85 -2.01
N ALA A 61 10.45 4.08 -2.89
CA ALA A 61 9.29 3.28 -2.54
C ALA A 61 9.61 2.25 -1.44
N LEU A 62 10.77 1.59 -1.53
CA LEU A 62 11.21 0.67 -0.49
C LEU A 62 11.44 1.40 0.84
N ALA A 63 12.14 2.53 0.84
CA ALA A 63 12.38 3.31 2.05
C ALA A 63 11.06 3.73 2.72
N GLU A 64 10.12 4.27 1.94
CA GLU A 64 8.80 4.70 2.42
C GLU A 64 7.99 3.52 2.96
N LEU A 65 8.02 2.37 2.26
CA LEU A 65 7.36 1.15 2.70
C LEU A 65 7.91 0.68 4.05
N LEU A 66 9.25 0.68 4.21
CA LEU A 66 9.89 0.24 5.45
C LEU A 66 9.52 1.11 6.66
N THR A 67 9.15 2.39 6.46
CA THR A 67 8.71 3.26 7.57
C THR A 67 7.35 2.90 8.14
N VAL A 68 6.51 2.17 7.39
CA VAL A 68 5.15 1.80 7.81
C VAL A 68 5.01 0.33 8.19
N VAL A 69 6.09 -0.46 8.04
CA VAL A 69 6.10 -1.85 8.52
C VAL A 69 6.20 -1.84 10.05
N PRO A 70 5.23 -2.40 10.79
CA PRO A 70 5.23 -2.41 12.25
C PRO A 70 6.23 -3.44 12.77
N VAL A 71 7.52 -3.15 12.62
CA VAL A 71 8.60 -4.04 13.03
C VAL A 71 9.66 -3.24 13.76
N VAL A 72 9.91 -3.62 15.01
CA VAL A 72 11.06 -3.16 15.81
C VAL A 72 12.05 -4.33 15.87
N THR A 73 12.84 -4.57 14.82
CA THR A 73 13.85 -5.64 14.87
C THR A 73 15.27 -5.08 14.96
N LEU A 74 15.91 -5.34 16.11
CA LEU A 74 17.37 -5.29 16.24
C LEU A 74 18.05 -6.50 15.54
N ASP A 75 17.27 -7.42 14.97
CA ASP A 75 17.74 -8.58 14.22
C ASP A 75 18.00 -8.23 12.74
N ARG A 76 19.27 -8.27 12.36
CA ARG A 76 19.74 -8.03 11.00
C ARG A 76 19.11 -8.95 9.95
N ARG A 77 18.87 -10.22 10.27
CA ARG A 77 18.31 -11.21 9.32
C ARG A 77 16.86 -10.89 9.01
N LEU A 78 16.09 -10.48 10.03
CA LEU A 78 14.70 -10.06 9.84
C LEU A 78 14.62 -8.77 9.02
N SER A 79 15.46 -7.77 9.32
CA SER A 79 15.51 -6.53 8.54
C SER A 79 15.84 -6.78 7.07
N GLN A 80 16.81 -7.66 6.79
CA GLN A 80 17.15 -8.04 5.41
C GLN A 80 15.99 -8.75 4.72
N ARG A 81 15.34 -9.70 5.40
CA ARG A 81 14.19 -10.42 4.84
C ARG A 81 13.02 -9.49 4.52
N ILE A 82 12.77 -8.48 5.37
CA ILE A 82 11.71 -7.49 5.13
C ILE A 82 12.05 -6.64 3.89
N ALA A 83 13.29 -6.19 3.76
CA ALA A 83 13.75 -5.46 2.58
C ALA A 83 13.61 -6.29 1.28
N ASP A 84 13.95 -7.57 1.34
CA ASP A 84 13.82 -8.49 0.20
C ASP A 84 12.34 -8.70 -0.20
N ILE A 85 11.45 -8.89 0.79
CA ILE A 85 10.00 -9.01 0.57
C ILE A 85 9.46 -7.71 -0.03
N GLY A 86 9.81 -6.55 0.52
CA GLY A 86 9.39 -5.24 0.03
C GLY A 86 9.85 -4.98 -1.41
N THR A 87 11.09 -5.34 -1.74
CA THR A 87 11.63 -5.22 -3.11
C THR A 87 10.85 -6.07 -4.10
N ARG A 88 10.54 -7.32 -3.74
CA ARG A 88 9.73 -8.21 -4.59
C ARG A 88 8.28 -7.73 -4.75
N LEU A 89 7.71 -7.11 -3.71
CA LEU A 89 6.37 -6.51 -3.78
C LEU A 89 6.37 -5.36 -4.77
N LEU A 90 7.32 -4.43 -4.64
CA LEU A 90 7.43 -3.23 -5.48
C LEU A 90 7.81 -3.54 -6.94
N ALA A 91 8.39 -4.72 -7.20
CA ALA A 91 8.61 -5.20 -8.57
C ALA A 91 7.32 -5.69 -9.25
N ALA A 92 6.29 -6.04 -8.48
CA ALA A 92 5.04 -6.59 -8.99
C ALA A 92 3.85 -5.63 -8.87
N VAL A 93 3.89 -4.71 -7.90
CA VAL A 93 2.81 -3.78 -7.60
C VAL A 93 3.32 -2.35 -7.79
N PRO A 94 2.77 -1.60 -8.75
CA PRO A 94 3.18 -0.22 -9.00
C PRO A 94 2.97 0.66 -7.78
N CYS A 95 3.91 1.57 -7.55
CA CYS A 95 3.89 2.47 -6.40
C CYS A 95 4.02 3.93 -6.84
N TYR A 96 3.13 4.77 -6.31
CA TYR A 96 3.04 6.19 -6.64
C TYR A 96 2.92 7.03 -5.37
N ARG A 97 3.33 8.29 -5.47
CA ARG A 97 2.84 9.34 -4.58
C ARG A 97 1.54 9.89 -5.16
N LEU A 98 0.48 9.84 -4.36
CA LEU A 98 -0.77 10.53 -4.66
C LEU A 98 -0.76 11.88 -3.96
N HIS A 99 -0.56 12.92 -4.74
CA HIS A 99 -0.79 14.28 -4.31
C HIS A 99 -2.31 14.52 -4.28
N PHE A 100 -2.85 14.99 -3.14
CA PHE A 100 -4.28 15.19 -2.98
C PHE A 100 -4.64 16.51 -2.29
N LEU A 101 -5.82 17.01 -2.65
CA LEU A 101 -6.53 18.12 -2.02
C LEU A 101 -7.50 17.58 -0.96
N PRO A 102 -8.00 18.42 -0.01
CA PRO A 102 -9.00 18.01 0.97
C PRO A 102 -10.42 17.89 0.38
N ASP A 103 -10.53 17.33 -0.82
CA ASP A 103 -11.75 17.02 -1.55
C ASP A 103 -11.61 15.67 -2.26
N ASP A 104 -12.60 15.27 -3.06
CA ASP A 104 -12.64 13.97 -3.73
C ASP A 104 -12.07 13.99 -5.17
N SER A 105 -11.43 15.09 -5.59
CA SER A 105 -10.91 15.22 -6.97
C SER A 105 -9.78 14.23 -7.29
N TYR A 106 -9.17 13.60 -6.28
CA TYR A 106 -8.17 12.55 -6.46
C TYR A 106 -8.67 11.30 -7.19
N TRP A 107 -9.99 11.04 -7.18
CA TRP A 107 -10.57 9.91 -7.93
C TRP A 107 -10.29 10.01 -9.43
N GLN A 108 -10.31 11.22 -9.99
CA GLN A 108 -10.05 11.42 -11.41
C GLN A 108 -8.65 10.95 -11.82
N ALA A 109 -7.66 11.11 -10.94
CA ALA A 109 -6.30 10.64 -11.20
C ALA A 109 -6.17 9.11 -11.10
N ILE A 110 -6.93 8.48 -10.20
CA ILE A 110 -6.98 7.02 -10.06
C ILE A 110 -7.69 6.41 -11.27
N ASP A 111 -8.86 6.93 -11.64
CA ASP A 111 -9.63 6.47 -12.79
C ASP A 111 -8.82 6.62 -14.08
N ALA A 112 -8.10 7.73 -14.25
CA ALA A 112 -7.24 7.94 -15.42
C ALA A 112 -6.10 6.92 -15.50
N TYR A 113 -5.53 6.51 -14.35
CA TYR A 113 -4.53 5.45 -14.31
C TYR A 113 -5.14 4.09 -14.68
N GLU A 114 -6.28 3.73 -14.09
CA GLU A 114 -6.93 2.43 -14.35
C GLU A 114 -7.37 2.26 -15.80
N ASN A 115 -7.80 3.34 -16.46
CA ASN A 115 -8.20 3.31 -17.88
C ASN A 115 -7.00 3.34 -18.85
N GLY A 116 -5.81 3.69 -18.37
CA GLY A 116 -4.60 3.82 -19.20
C GLY A 116 -3.54 2.73 -19.01
N ALA A 117 -3.68 1.89 -17.97
CA ALA A 117 -2.81 0.75 -17.65
C ALA A 117 -3.27 -0.53 -18.36
#